data_AF-A0A2C9XYZ0-F1
#
_entry.id   AF-A0A2C9XYZ0-F1
#
_cell.length_a   1.000
_cell.length_b   1.000
_cell.length_c   1.000
_cell.angle_alpha   90.00
_cell.angle_beta   90.00
_cell.angle_gamma   90.00
#
_symmetry.space_group_name_H-M   'P 1'
#
loop_
_entity.id
_entity.type
_entity.pdbx_description
1 polymer ?
#
loop_
_entity_poly.entity_id
_entity_poly.type
_entity_poly.pdbx_seq_one_letter_code
_entity_poly.pdbx_strand_id
1 'polypeptide(L)'
;MMKKILIIITACLVLCACKDQKNTERQILLSNNYSQIWCSDFAPNSIPIKKQKITKIDVENNIEEITTIESNSDGFITAVFINEDKIIGVDYKNSNIKLMIKDKTLSSFQLTLDENKNIINLFNDQNKQVYDTELDEKGRISKSENKIWENNAIEQYTYLKDRLDIYSLEQEEKAINNVSLGSSIKTYYFYNQQNQLIKSVTQNFILIDKKKLSNIIRPKGLRESKITCFYLSHNQYGDWTESFCLNRFKQKNKSVSRVLEY
;
A
#
# COMPACT_ATOMS: atom_id res chain seq x y z
N MET A 1 26.77 34.47 -55.84
CA MET A 1 25.88 35.16 -54.86
C MET A 1 25.10 34.07 -54.12
N MET A 2 25.37 33.92 -52.83
CA MET A 2 24.82 32.86 -51.96
C MET A 2 23.31 33.01 -51.76
N LYS A 3 22.57 31.90 -51.69
CA LYS A 3 21.52 31.61 -50.67
C LYS A 3 21.00 30.18 -50.87
N LYS A 4 21.35 29.28 -49.95
CA LYS A 4 20.53 28.81 -48.82
C LYS A 4 19.40 27.86 -49.25
N ILE A 5 19.62 26.56 -49.04
CA ILE A 5 18.56 25.68 -48.53
C ILE A 5 19.18 24.92 -47.36
N LEU A 6 18.81 25.36 -46.15
CA LEU A 6 19.14 24.72 -44.89
C LEU A 6 17.88 24.01 -44.40
N ILE A 7 17.95 22.68 -44.36
CA ILE A 7 17.39 21.75 -43.36
C ILE A 7 15.96 22.06 -42.85
N ILE A 8 14.99 21.27 -43.32
CA ILE A 8 13.70 21.05 -42.64
C ILE A 8 13.60 19.56 -42.32
N ILE A 9 14.30 19.09 -41.26
CA ILE A 9 14.05 17.78 -40.65
C ILE A 9 14.37 17.90 -39.15
N THR A 10 13.50 18.55 -38.36
CA THR A 10 13.60 18.52 -36.88
C THR A 10 12.35 19.04 -36.16
N ALA A 11 11.14 18.78 -36.67
CA ALA A 11 9.90 19.27 -36.03
C ALA A 11 8.82 18.21 -35.75
N CYS A 12 9.08 16.90 -35.95
CA CYS A 12 8.07 15.85 -35.72
C CYS A 12 8.34 14.88 -34.57
N LEU A 13 9.42 15.04 -33.79
CA LEU A 13 9.78 14.08 -32.72
C LEU A 13 9.40 14.50 -31.29
N VAL A 14 8.75 15.65 -31.08
CA VAL A 14 8.51 16.18 -29.71
C VAL A 14 7.11 15.85 -29.15
N LEU A 15 6.19 15.30 -29.94
CA LEU A 15 4.78 15.14 -29.50
C LEU A 15 4.42 13.76 -28.91
N CYS A 16 5.31 12.76 -28.92
CA CYS A 16 5.00 11.44 -28.37
C CYS A 16 5.54 11.18 -26.95
N ALA A 17 6.43 12.02 -26.41
CA ALA A 17 7.07 11.75 -25.12
C ALA A 17 6.28 12.26 -23.88
N CYS A 18 5.40 13.25 -24.04
CA CYS A 18 4.70 13.86 -22.88
C CYS A 18 3.52 13.04 -22.34
N LYS A 19 2.94 12.13 -23.14
CA LYS A 19 1.75 11.38 -22.73
C LYS A 19 2.09 10.25 -21.75
N ASP A 20 3.23 9.60 -21.95
CA ASP A 20 3.68 8.51 -21.08
C ASP A 20 4.11 9.03 -19.71
N GLN A 21 4.81 10.17 -19.66
CA GLN A 21 5.28 10.76 -18.40
C GLN A 21 4.13 11.19 -17.47
N LYS A 22 3.10 11.86 -17.99
CA LYS A 22 1.93 12.27 -17.18
C LYS A 22 1.14 11.09 -16.62
N ASN A 23 1.08 9.99 -17.36
CA ASN A 23 0.44 8.76 -16.88
C ASN A 23 1.27 8.10 -15.77
N THR A 24 2.60 8.09 -15.88
CA THR A 24 3.49 7.57 -14.85
C THR A 24 3.42 8.38 -13.56
N GLU A 25 3.48 9.71 -13.64
CA GLU A 25 3.38 10.59 -12.46
C GLU A 25 2.06 10.37 -11.72
N ARG A 26 0.94 10.37 -12.44
CA ARG A 26 -0.38 10.11 -11.84
C ARG A 26 -0.45 8.73 -11.17
N GLN A 27 0.14 7.72 -11.79
CA GLN A 27 0.17 6.38 -11.24
C GLN A 27 0.99 6.28 -9.95
N ILE A 28 2.10 7.01 -9.85
CA ILE A 28 2.90 7.10 -8.63
C ILE A 28 2.06 7.69 -7.50
N LEU A 29 1.33 8.78 -7.76
CA LEU A 29 0.49 9.44 -6.75
C LEU A 29 -0.62 8.52 -6.22
N LEU A 30 -1.31 7.82 -7.13
CA LEU A 30 -2.34 6.85 -6.74
C LEU A 30 -1.74 5.69 -5.95
N SER A 31 -0.58 5.17 -6.36
CA SER A 31 0.09 4.08 -5.65
C SER A 31 0.52 4.50 -4.23
N ASN A 32 1.09 5.70 -4.09
CA ASN A 32 1.46 6.25 -2.79
C ASN A 32 0.25 6.32 -1.86
N ASN A 33 -0.86 6.89 -2.35
CA ASN A 33 -2.07 7.07 -1.56
C ASN A 33 -2.63 5.73 -1.01
N TYR A 34 -2.63 4.68 -1.82
CA TYR A 34 -3.05 3.35 -1.39
C TYR A 34 -2.07 2.71 -0.41
N SER A 35 -0.76 2.89 -0.60
CA SER A 35 0.26 2.40 0.33
C SER A 35 0.16 3.07 1.71
N GLN A 36 -0.17 4.37 1.76
CA GLN A 36 -0.23 5.13 3.02
C GLN A 36 -1.52 4.93 3.81
N ILE A 37 -2.63 4.63 3.14
CA ILE A 37 -3.96 4.59 3.77
C ILE A 37 -4.49 3.16 3.88
N TRP A 38 -4.17 2.28 2.93
CA TRP A 38 -4.74 0.95 2.88
C TRP A 38 -3.71 -0.14 2.55
N CYS A 39 -3.69 -0.65 1.32
CA CYS A 39 -2.67 -1.59 0.85
C CYS A 39 -2.39 -1.37 -0.64
N SER A 40 -1.12 -1.48 -1.01
CA SER A 40 -0.63 -1.27 -2.39
C SER A 40 -1.25 -2.22 -3.41
N ASP A 41 -1.65 -3.43 -3.01
CA ASP A 41 -2.26 -4.45 -3.88
C ASP A 41 -3.58 -4.00 -4.52
N PHE A 42 -4.28 -3.06 -3.88
CA PHE A 42 -5.56 -2.52 -4.33
C PHE A 42 -5.42 -1.20 -5.10
N ALA A 43 -4.19 -0.71 -5.26
CA ALA A 43 -3.92 0.51 -6.02
C ALA A 43 -4.37 0.34 -7.49
N PRO A 44 -4.90 1.40 -8.12
CA PRO A 44 -5.29 1.35 -9.52
C PRO A 44 -4.10 1.12 -10.47
N ASN A 45 -4.29 0.24 -11.46
CA ASN A 45 -3.26 -0.09 -12.44
C ASN A 45 -3.07 1.00 -13.51
N SER A 46 -4.08 1.81 -13.82
CA SER A 46 -3.95 2.84 -14.87
C SER A 46 -4.76 4.10 -14.63
N ILE A 47 -6.05 3.98 -14.32
CA ILE A 47 -6.95 5.12 -14.09
C ILE A 47 -7.49 5.10 -12.66
N PRO A 48 -7.90 6.25 -12.10
CA PRO A 48 -8.52 6.31 -10.78
C PRO A 48 -9.69 5.35 -10.63
N ILE A 49 -9.80 4.71 -9.47
CA ILE A 49 -10.98 3.95 -9.09
C ILE A 49 -11.74 4.78 -8.07
N LYS A 50 -12.99 5.16 -8.39
CA LYS A 50 -13.85 5.96 -7.52
C LYS A 50 -14.36 5.15 -6.34
N LYS A 51 -14.72 3.88 -6.55
CA LYS A 51 -15.20 2.99 -5.50
C LYS A 51 -14.78 1.55 -5.72
N GLN A 52 -14.34 0.90 -4.66
CA GLN A 52 -14.01 -0.52 -4.63
C GLN A 52 -14.83 -1.22 -3.55
N LYS A 53 -15.60 -2.24 -3.92
CA LYS A 53 -16.18 -3.18 -2.96
C LYS A 53 -15.39 -4.48 -3.02
N ILE A 54 -14.76 -4.83 -1.91
CA ILE A 54 -13.88 -5.98 -1.76
C ILE A 54 -14.60 -6.99 -0.86
N THR A 55 -14.94 -8.16 -1.39
CA THR A 55 -15.47 -9.26 -0.58
C THR A 55 -14.34 -10.25 -0.34
N LYS A 56 -14.00 -10.45 0.93
CA LYS A 56 -12.96 -11.36 1.37
C LYS A 56 -13.59 -12.53 2.12
N ILE A 57 -13.22 -13.74 1.72
CA ILE A 57 -13.65 -14.98 2.38
C ILE A 57 -12.42 -15.63 2.98
N ASP A 58 -12.37 -15.71 4.32
CA ASP A 58 -11.49 -16.62 5.04
C ASP A 58 -12.08 -18.04 4.89
N VAL A 59 -11.36 -18.89 4.18
CA VAL A 59 -11.81 -20.24 3.83
C VAL A 59 -11.75 -21.18 5.03
N GLU A 60 -10.81 -20.98 5.96
CA GLU A 60 -10.64 -21.84 7.13
C GLU A 60 -11.76 -21.60 8.14
N ASN A 61 -12.12 -20.33 8.37
CA ASN A 61 -13.13 -19.95 9.34
C ASN A 61 -14.53 -19.71 8.73
N ASN A 62 -14.65 -19.75 7.41
CA ASN A 62 -15.86 -19.39 6.65
C ASN A 62 -16.42 -18.01 7.05
N ILE A 63 -15.53 -17.04 7.25
CA ILE A 63 -15.86 -15.66 7.60
C ILE A 63 -15.81 -14.82 6.34
N GLU A 64 -16.90 -14.10 6.07
CA GLU A 64 -16.97 -13.07 5.05
C GLU A 64 -16.74 -11.69 5.67
N GLU A 65 -15.86 -10.91 5.05
CA GLU A 65 -15.58 -9.52 5.38
C GLU A 65 -15.73 -8.68 4.11
N ILE A 66 -16.52 -7.61 4.20
CA ILE A 66 -16.71 -6.67 3.08
C ILE A 66 -15.97 -5.38 3.40
N THR A 67 -14.96 -5.04 2.61
CA THR A 67 -14.30 -3.75 2.66
C THR A 67 -14.80 -2.86 1.52
N THR A 68 -15.15 -1.61 1.80
CA THR A 68 -15.42 -0.62 0.76
C THR A 68 -14.41 0.52 0.84
N ILE A 69 -13.76 0.84 -0.28
CA ILE A 69 -12.84 1.98 -0.42
C ILE A 69 -13.51 3.00 -1.33
N GLU A 70 -13.61 4.25 -0.89
CA GLU A 70 -14.16 5.35 -1.67
C GLU A 70 -13.11 6.45 -1.88
N SER A 71 -13.00 6.93 -3.11
CA SER A 71 -12.04 7.94 -3.54
C SER A 71 -12.74 9.15 -4.16
N ASN A 72 -12.04 10.29 -4.15
CA ASN A 72 -12.47 11.47 -4.91
C ASN A 72 -12.24 11.30 -6.43
N SER A 73 -12.63 12.31 -7.22
CA SER A 73 -12.48 12.30 -8.69
C SER A 73 -11.04 12.16 -9.19
N ASP A 74 -10.06 12.52 -8.36
CA ASP A 74 -8.65 12.40 -8.69
C ASP A 74 -8.11 10.98 -8.40
N GLY A 75 -8.83 10.20 -7.57
CA GLY A 75 -8.51 8.83 -7.17
C GLY A 75 -7.98 8.69 -5.74
N PHE A 76 -7.83 9.78 -5.00
CA PHE A 76 -7.35 9.75 -3.62
C PHE A 76 -8.44 9.21 -2.68
N ILE A 77 -8.07 8.25 -1.83
CA ILE A 77 -8.95 7.62 -0.84
C ILE A 77 -9.45 8.68 0.13
N THR A 78 -10.78 8.73 0.28
CA THR A 78 -11.50 9.61 1.20
C THR A 78 -12.18 8.83 2.33
N ALA A 79 -12.47 7.54 2.12
CA ALA A 79 -13.06 6.70 3.14
C ALA A 79 -12.72 5.22 2.94
N VAL A 80 -12.61 4.49 4.05
CA VAL A 80 -12.58 3.03 4.08
C VAL A 80 -13.61 2.54 5.09
N PHE A 81 -14.39 1.54 4.68
CA PHE A 81 -15.42 0.89 5.48
C PHE A 81 -15.12 -0.60 5.59
N ILE A 82 -15.37 -1.21 6.75
CA ILE A 82 -15.38 -2.66 6.95
C ILE A 82 -16.75 -3.05 7.49
N ASN A 83 -17.45 -3.94 6.79
CA ASN A 83 -18.82 -4.37 7.12
C ASN A 83 -19.75 -3.19 7.41
N GLU A 84 -19.71 -2.19 6.52
CA GLU A 84 -20.48 -0.93 6.59
C GLU A 84 -20.01 0.08 7.66
N ASP A 85 -19.21 -0.33 8.64
CA ASP A 85 -18.60 0.58 9.61
C ASP A 85 -17.46 1.37 8.96
N LYS A 86 -17.56 2.71 8.97
CA LYS A 86 -16.47 3.57 8.52
C LYS A 86 -15.30 3.48 9.50
N ILE A 87 -14.14 3.06 9.00
CA ILE A 87 -12.92 2.89 9.82
C ILE A 87 -11.88 3.99 9.56
N ILE A 88 -11.87 4.55 8.35
CA ILE A 88 -10.95 5.63 7.96
C ILE A 88 -11.76 6.71 7.23
N GLY A 89 -11.47 7.97 7.53
CA GLY A 89 -11.96 9.12 6.78
C GLY A 89 -10.84 10.13 6.55
N VAL A 90 -10.67 10.58 5.31
CA VAL A 90 -9.64 11.54 4.92
C VAL A 90 -10.28 12.79 4.34
N ASP A 91 -9.91 13.94 4.88
CA ASP A 91 -10.31 15.26 4.41
C ASP A 91 -9.07 16.03 3.95
N TYR A 92 -8.81 15.99 2.64
CA TYR A 92 -7.66 16.69 2.05
C TYR A 92 -7.82 18.22 2.07
N LYS A 93 -9.05 18.75 2.19
CA LYS A 93 -9.29 20.20 2.23
C LYS A 93 -8.88 20.77 3.58
N ASN A 94 -9.20 20.05 4.65
CA ASN A 94 -8.84 20.42 6.01
C ASN A 94 -7.55 19.73 6.48
N SER A 95 -6.88 18.98 5.60
CA SER A 95 -5.66 18.22 5.87
C SER A 95 -5.80 17.35 7.13
N ASN A 96 -6.82 16.49 7.19
CA ASN A 96 -7.10 15.67 8.38
C ASN A 96 -7.40 14.22 7.99
N ILE A 97 -6.95 13.27 8.81
CA ILE A 97 -7.37 11.87 8.76
C ILE A 97 -7.96 11.44 10.10
N LYS A 98 -9.05 10.68 10.06
CA LYS A 98 -9.76 10.15 11.22
C LYS A 98 -9.80 8.64 11.17
N LEU A 99 -9.46 8.02 12.30
CA LEU A 99 -9.70 6.61 12.56
C LEU A 99 -10.99 6.50 13.38
N MET A 100 -11.87 5.59 12.98
CA MET A 100 -13.23 5.49 13.52
C MET A 100 -13.60 4.04 13.85
N ILE A 101 -14.51 3.88 14.80
CA ILE A 101 -15.16 2.60 15.14
C ILE A 101 -16.64 2.91 15.39
N LYS A 102 -17.56 2.25 14.65
CA LYS A 102 -19.02 2.41 14.80
C LYS A 102 -19.44 3.89 14.86
N ASP A 103 -19.03 4.65 13.84
CA ASP A 103 -19.28 6.09 13.68
C ASP A 103 -18.71 7.03 14.75
N LYS A 104 -17.90 6.52 15.69
CA LYS A 104 -17.18 7.34 16.66
C LYS A 104 -15.73 7.53 16.22
N THR A 105 -15.25 8.77 16.26
CA THR A 105 -13.83 9.06 16.04
C THR A 105 -13.02 8.54 17.22
N LEU A 106 -12.15 7.56 16.96
CA LEU A 106 -11.19 7.04 17.92
C LEU A 106 -9.96 7.94 18.01
N SER A 107 -9.48 8.42 16.86
CA SER A 107 -8.32 9.30 16.77
C SER A 107 -8.45 10.20 15.54
N SER A 108 -7.91 11.40 15.64
CA SER A 108 -7.81 12.34 14.53
C SER A 108 -6.37 12.82 14.44
N PHE A 109 -5.87 12.92 13.22
CA PHE A 109 -4.51 13.36 12.95
C PHE A 109 -4.53 14.49 11.92
N GLN A 110 -3.69 15.49 12.17
CA GLN A 110 -3.40 16.53 11.19
C GLN A 110 -2.42 15.98 10.15
N LEU A 111 -2.71 16.21 8.88
CA LEU A 111 -1.87 15.85 7.74
C LEU A 111 -0.96 17.02 7.39
N THR A 112 0.31 16.72 7.11
CA THR A 112 1.13 17.56 6.23
C THR A 112 1.20 16.88 4.87
N LEU A 113 0.79 17.61 3.84
CA LEU A 113 0.79 17.14 2.46
C LEU A 113 1.88 17.85 1.66
N ASP A 114 2.48 17.17 0.69
CA ASP A 114 3.30 17.84 -0.33
C ASP A 114 2.44 18.49 -1.42
N GLU A 115 3.09 19.10 -2.41
CA GLU A 115 2.46 19.71 -3.57
C GLU A 115 1.62 18.74 -4.42
N ASN A 116 1.90 17.44 -4.33
CA ASN A 116 1.21 16.37 -5.04
C ASN A 116 0.18 15.63 -4.17
N LYS A 117 -0.11 16.14 -2.97
CA LYS A 117 -1.03 15.57 -1.98
C LYS A 117 -0.58 14.21 -1.40
N ASN A 118 0.71 13.86 -1.50
CA ASN A 118 1.25 12.75 -0.71
C ASN A 118 1.25 13.11 0.78
N ILE A 119 0.97 12.15 1.65
CA ILE A 119 1.02 12.36 3.09
C ILE A 119 2.49 12.32 3.52
N ILE A 120 3.04 13.43 4.00
CA ILE A 120 4.44 13.48 4.44
C ILE A 120 4.54 13.22 5.94
N ASN A 121 3.63 13.80 6.73
CA ASN A 121 3.61 13.62 8.18
C ASN A 121 2.18 13.51 8.71
N LEU A 122 2.02 12.79 9.84
CA LEU A 122 0.83 12.84 10.69
C LEU A 122 1.17 13.37 12.08
N PHE A 123 0.34 14.28 12.58
CA PHE A 123 0.44 14.80 13.95
C PHE A 123 -0.80 14.44 14.75
N ASN A 124 -0.63 13.96 15.97
CA ASN A 124 -1.75 13.69 16.88
C ASN A 124 -2.31 14.99 17.51
N ASP A 125 -3.29 14.84 18.40
CA ASP A 125 -3.92 15.93 19.15
C ASP A 125 -2.95 16.72 20.07
N GLN A 126 -1.84 16.09 20.47
CA GLN A 126 -0.75 16.70 21.23
C GLN A 126 0.31 17.37 20.35
N ASN A 127 0.05 17.47 19.03
CA ASN A 127 0.98 17.99 18.03
C ASN A 127 2.32 17.22 17.97
N LYS A 128 2.31 15.95 18.39
CA LYS A 128 3.45 15.04 18.24
C LYS A 128 3.37 14.38 16.87
N GLN A 129 4.48 14.39 16.14
CA GLN A 129 4.62 13.63 14.90
C GLN A 129 4.56 12.13 15.22
N VAL A 130 3.61 11.43 14.60
CA VAL A 130 3.37 10.00 14.80
C VAL A 130 3.52 9.21 13.51
N TYR A 131 3.74 9.87 12.39
CA TYR A 131 4.05 9.24 11.12
C TYR A 131 4.92 10.18 10.30
N ASP A 132 5.89 9.63 9.59
CA ASP A 132 6.67 10.31 8.57
C ASP A 132 6.90 9.42 7.36
N THR A 133 7.13 10.07 6.22
CA THR A 133 7.39 9.39 4.96
C THR A 133 8.50 10.08 4.19
N GLU A 134 9.40 9.25 3.66
CA GLU A 134 10.44 9.64 2.74
C GLU A 134 10.02 9.25 1.31
N LEU A 135 10.25 10.17 0.36
CA LEU A 135 10.03 9.95 -1.07
C LEU A 135 11.38 9.81 -1.77
N ASP A 136 11.44 8.96 -2.80
CA ASP A 136 12.58 8.89 -3.70
C ASP A 136 12.57 10.01 -4.76
N GLU A 137 13.58 10.04 -5.63
CA GLU A 137 13.74 11.04 -6.68
C GLU A 137 12.57 11.10 -7.69
N LYS A 138 11.75 10.05 -7.77
CA LYS A 138 10.57 9.98 -8.64
C LYS A 138 9.28 10.33 -7.88
N GLY A 139 9.37 10.71 -6.60
CA GLY A 139 8.23 11.00 -5.75
C GLY A 139 7.49 9.75 -5.26
N ARG A 140 8.08 8.56 -5.34
CA ARG A 140 7.51 7.32 -4.78
C ARG A 140 7.91 7.19 -3.33
N ILE A 141 7.02 6.66 -2.49
CA ILE A 141 7.36 6.35 -1.10
C ILE A 141 8.50 5.34 -1.07
N SER A 142 9.62 5.67 -0.43
CA SER A 142 10.75 4.75 -0.23
C SER A 142 10.75 4.16 1.18
N LYS A 143 10.29 4.93 2.16
CA LYS A 143 10.26 4.56 3.57
C LYS A 143 9.16 5.32 4.31
N SER A 144 8.57 4.68 5.31
CA SER A 144 7.68 5.34 6.27
C SER A 144 7.99 4.89 7.69
N GLU A 145 7.95 5.79 8.66
CA GLU A 145 8.00 5.45 10.07
C GLU A 145 6.64 5.73 10.70
N ASN A 146 6.07 4.75 11.39
CA ASN A 146 4.80 4.85 12.08
C ASN A 146 5.03 4.66 13.58
N LYS A 147 4.58 5.64 14.37
CA LYS A 147 4.69 5.75 15.83
C LYS A 147 3.31 5.88 16.49
N ILE A 148 2.23 5.58 15.76
CA ILE A 148 0.86 5.65 16.26
C ILE A 148 0.68 4.60 17.37
N TRP A 149 0.04 5.00 18.47
CA TRP A 149 -0.22 4.16 19.66
C TRP A 149 1.03 3.51 20.28
N GLU A 150 2.18 4.18 20.21
CA GLU A 150 3.46 3.70 20.76
C GLU A 150 4.02 2.44 20.08
N ASN A 151 3.45 2.04 18.94
CA ASN A 151 4.07 1.03 18.09
C ASN A 151 5.14 1.70 17.25
N ASN A 152 6.37 1.18 17.25
CA ASN A 152 7.40 1.59 16.30
C ASN A 152 7.37 0.63 15.12
N ALA A 153 6.91 1.12 13.98
CA ALA A 153 6.90 0.39 12.72
C ALA A 153 7.69 1.14 11.66
N ILE A 154 8.55 0.44 10.95
CA ILE A 154 9.31 0.96 9.81
C ILE A 154 8.89 0.18 8.57
N GLU A 155 8.36 0.91 7.60
CA GLU A 155 7.99 0.39 6.29
C GLU A 155 9.06 0.79 5.27
N GLN A 156 9.39 -0.11 4.36
CA GLN A 156 10.31 0.14 3.25
C GLN A 156 9.73 -0.39 1.95
N TYR A 157 9.97 0.36 0.89
CA TYR A 157 9.38 0.15 -0.42
C TYR A 157 10.50 0.19 -1.47
N THR A 158 10.75 -0.95 -2.10
CA THR A 158 11.75 -1.08 -3.16
C THR A 158 11.06 -1.26 -4.50
N TYR A 159 11.54 -0.54 -5.52
CA TYR A 159 10.93 -0.51 -6.83
C TYR A 159 11.85 -1.12 -7.90
N LEU A 160 11.23 -1.82 -8.85
CA LEU A 160 11.85 -2.25 -10.10
C LEU A 160 11.03 -1.70 -11.26
N LYS A 161 11.66 -0.92 -12.16
CA LYS A 161 10.99 -0.30 -13.33
C LYS A 161 9.68 0.42 -12.96
N ASP A 162 9.72 1.21 -11.88
CA ASP A 162 8.59 2.01 -11.40
C ASP A 162 7.39 1.22 -10.83
N ARG A 163 7.60 -0.07 -10.56
CA ARG A 163 6.65 -0.93 -9.84
C ARG A 163 7.20 -1.29 -8.47
N LEU A 164 6.32 -1.36 -7.49
CA LEU A 164 6.68 -1.88 -6.17
C LEU A 164 7.07 -3.35 -6.35
N ASP A 165 8.32 -3.67 -6.07
CA ASP A 165 8.90 -5.00 -6.19
C ASP A 165 8.93 -5.70 -4.83
N ILE A 166 9.32 -4.95 -3.79
CA ILE A 166 9.41 -5.44 -2.42
C ILE A 166 8.78 -4.41 -1.48
N TYR A 167 7.93 -4.88 -0.59
CA TYR A 167 7.52 -4.17 0.61
C TYR A 167 8.06 -4.90 1.83
N SER A 168 8.56 -4.17 2.81
CA SER A 168 8.87 -4.74 4.12
C SER A 168 8.36 -3.85 5.24
N LEU A 169 7.88 -4.49 6.30
CA LEU A 169 7.48 -3.87 7.55
C LEU A 169 8.27 -4.52 8.67
N GLU A 170 8.98 -3.72 9.45
CA GLU A 170 9.56 -4.14 10.72
C GLU A 170 8.80 -3.45 11.84
N GLN A 171 8.31 -4.22 12.81
CA GLN A 171 7.56 -3.70 13.93
C GLN A 171 8.18 -4.18 15.24
N GLU A 172 8.41 -3.25 16.17
CA GLU A 172 8.74 -3.56 17.55
C GLU A 172 7.45 -3.81 18.34
N GLU A 173 7.37 -4.96 19.02
CA GLU A 173 6.29 -5.26 19.97
C GLU A 173 6.77 -5.00 21.40
N LYS A 174 5.85 -4.55 22.27
CA LYS A 174 6.16 -4.23 23.68
C LYS A 174 6.82 -5.43 24.38
N ALA A 175 7.87 -5.13 25.14
CA ALA A 175 8.66 -6.14 25.83
C ALA A 175 7.82 -6.94 26.85
N ILE A 176 7.69 -8.25 26.66
CA ILE A 176 7.14 -9.17 27.66
C ILE A 176 8.33 -9.73 28.44
N ASN A 177 8.32 -9.59 29.78
CA ASN A 177 9.36 -10.14 30.66
C ASN A 177 10.80 -9.72 30.25
N ASN A 178 11.01 -8.44 29.95
CA ASN A 178 12.29 -7.88 29.48
C ASN A 178 12.78 -8.41 28.12
N VAL A 179 12.00 -9.18 27.36
CA VAL A 179 12.37 -9.60 26.00
C VAL A 179 11.60 -8.77 25.00
N SER A 180 12.35 -8.01 24.19
CA SER A 180 11.79 -7.34 23.02
C SER A 180 11.47 -8.41 21.98
N LEU A 181 10.21 -8.48 21.58
CA LEU A 181 9.73 -9.25 20.45
C LEU A 181 9.49 -8.25 19.33
N GLY A 182 9.89 -8.59 18.12
CA GLY A 182 9.52 -7.83 16.93
C GLY A 182 8.95 -8.77 15.89
N SER A 183 8.27 -8.20 14.90
CA SER A 183 7.87 -8.92 13.70
C SER A 183 8.47 -8.24 12.48
N SER A 184 8.78 -9.03 11.46
CA SER A 184 9.17 -8.55 10.15
C SER A 184 8.32 -9.22 9.10
N ILE A 185 7.65 -8.41 8.29
CA ILE A 185 6.88 -8.84 7.13
C ILE A 185 7.65 -8.43 5.90
N LYS A 186 7.77 -9.35 4.94
CA LYS A 186 8.33 -9.05 3.63
C LYS A 186 7.44 -9.60 2.52
N THR A 187 6.98 -8.72 1.64
CA THR A 187 6.14 -9.06 0.49
C THR A 187 6.90 -8.80 -0.80
N TYR A 188 6.91 -9.78 -1.69
CA TYR A 188 7.46 -9.69 -3.03
C TYR A 188 6.33 -9.66 -4.04
N TYR A 189 6.38 -8.75 -5.00
CA TYR A 189 5.35 -8.55 -6.01
C TYR A 189 5.84 -8.98 -7.39
N PHE A 190 4.93 -9.58 -8.18
CA PHE A 190 5.25 -10.10 -9.50
C PHE A 190 4.20 -9.63 -10.50
N TYR A 191 4.69 -9.14 -11.64
CA TYR A 191 3.88 -8.54 -12.70
C TYR A 191 4.07 -9.30 -14.01
N ASN A 192 3.05 -9.30 -14.88
CA ASN A 192 3.16 -9.82 -16.24
C ASN A 192 3.75 -8.77 -17.21
N GLN A 193 3.83 -9.13 -18.50
CA GLN A 193 4.37 -8.24 -19.55
C GLN A 193 3.50 -7.00 -19.79
N GLN A 194 2.21 -7.05 -19.42
CA GLN A 194 1.27 -5.94 -19.48
C GLN A 194 1.31 -5.08 -18.20
N ASN A 195 2.30 -5.30 -17.32
CA ASN A 195 2.48 -4.63 -16.03
C ASN A 195 1.35 -4.85 -15.02
N GLN A 196 0.54 -5.90 -15.20
CA GLN A 196 -0.53 -6.24 -14.27
C GLN A 196 0.02 -7.07 -13.12
N LEU A 197 -0.37 -6.76 -11.88
CA LEU A 197 -0.02 -7.57 -10.70
C LEU A 197 -0.67 -8.96 -10.85
N ILE A 198 0.14 -10.02 -10.84
CA ILE A 198 -0.34 -11.40 -11.02
C ILE A 198 -0.10 -12.27 -9.79
N LYS A 199 0.87 -11.91 -8.95
CA LYS A 199 1.22 -12.70 -7.77
C LYS A 199 1.91 -11.84 -6.72
N SER A 200 1.71 -12.19 -5.45
CA SER A 200 2.50 -11.72 -4.33
C SER A 200 2.92 -12.88 -3.43
N VAL A 201 4.05 -12.73 -2.75
CA VAL A 201 4.55 -13.69 -1.77
C VAL A 201 4.92 -12.94 -0.50
N THR A 202 4.16 -13.17 0.57
CA THR A 202 4.42 -12.57 1.89
C THR A 202 5.06 -13.59 2.81
N GLN A 203 6.14 -13.18 3.48
CA GLN A 203 6.84 -13.95 4.50
C GLN A 203 6.79 -13.17 5.80
N ASN A 204 6.39 -13.83 6.89
CA ASN A 204 6.40 -13.25 8.23
C ASN A 204 7.48 -13.94 9.07
N PHE A 205 8.32 -13.12 9.68
CA PHE A 205 9.42 -13.51 10.56
C PHE A 205 9.19 -12.91 11.95
N ILE A 206 9.64 -13.62 12.97
CA ILE A 206 9.67 -13.10 14.34
C ILE A 206 11.11 -12.72 14.66
N LEU A 207 11.32 -11.47 15.03
CA LEU A 207 12.60 -10.93 15.48
C LEU A 207 12.70 -11.14 16.99
N ILE A 208 13.75 -11.84 17.43
CA ILE A 208 14.03 -12.05 18.86
C ILE A 208 15.44 -11.53 19.15
N ASP A 209 15.58 -10.66 20.14
CA ASP A 209 16.88 -10.19 20.61
C ASP A 209 17.74 -11.37 21.13
N LYS A 210 18.77 -11.72 20.36
CA LYS A 210 19.69 -12.83 20.65
C LYS A 210 20.44 -12.68 21.98
N LYS A 211 20.59 -11.46 22.53
CA LYS A 211 21.32 -11.23 23.79
C LYS A 211 20.56 -11.68 25.04
N LYS A 212 19.24 -11.87 24.97
CA LYS A 212 18.39 -12.29 26.11
C LYS A 212 17.89 -13.74 26.00
N LEU A 213 18.44 -14.49 25.05
CA LEU A 213 17.96 -15.83 24.65
C LEU A 213 18.37 -16.97 25.61
N SER A 214 19.19 -16.71 26.64
CA SER A 214 19.81 -17.78 27.44
C SER A 214 18.83 -18.59 28.28
N ASN A 215 17.63 -18.07 28.56
CA ASN A 215 16.66 -18.72 29.47
C ASN A 215 15.27 -18.99 28.86
N ILE A 216 15.05 -18.73 27.57
CA ILE A 216 13.75 -18.99 26.94
C ILE A 216 13.84 -20.27 26.14
N ILE A 217 13.25 -21.33 26.69
CA ILE A 217 12.82 -22.51 25.93
C ILE A 217 12.16 -21.99 24.67
N ARG A 218 12.75 -22.23 23.48
CA ARG A 218 12.13 -21.91 22.19
C ARG A 218 10.65 -22.29 22.29
N PRO A 219 9.71 -21.33 22.29
CA PRO A 219 8.31 -21.68 22.32
C PRO A 219 8.06 -22.59 21.11
N LYS A 220 7.66 -23.85 21.37
CA LYS A 220 7.14 -24.72 20.32
C LYS A 220 5.95 -23.98 19.70
N GLY A 221 6.16 -23.25 18.60
CA GLY A 221 5.11 -22.41 18.03
C GLY A 221 5.57 -21.25 17.14
N LEU A 222 6.83 -20.82 17.21
CA LEU A 222 7.35 -19.75 16.35
C LEU A 222 7.48 -20.25 14.91
N ARG A 223 6.41 -20.12 14.12
CA ARG A 223 6.35 -20.57 12.73
C ARG A 223 6.49 -19.38 11.80
N GLU A 224 7.54 -19.38 11.00
CA GLU A 224 7.56 -18.67 9.73
C GLU A 224 6.27 -19.02 8.97
N SER A 225 5.51 -17.99 8.63
CA SER A 225 4.34 -18.12 7.78
C SER A 225 4.67 -17.55 6.41
N LYS A 226 4.20 -18.26 5.39
CA LYS A 226 4.31 -17.86 4.00
C LYS A 226 2.92 -17.89 3.41
N ILE A 227 2.52 -16.77 2.82
CA ILE A 227 1.28 -16.63 2.08
C ILE A 227 1.66 -16.29 0.64
N THR A 228 1.01 -16.94 -0.32
CA THR A 228 1.17 -16.63 -1.74
C THR A 228 -0.19 -16.33 -2.32
N CYS A 229 -0.39 -15.09 -2.77
CA CYS A 229 -1.63 -14.67 -3.41
C CYS A 229 -1.44 -14.64 -4.93
N PHE A 230 -2.48 -15.05 -5.65
CA PHE A 230 -2.57 -15.00 -7.11
C PHE A 230 -3.73 -14.07 -7.47
N TYR A 231 -3.47 -13.13 -8.37
CA TYR A 231 -4.43 -12.12 -8.80
C TYR A 231 -4.84 -12.41 -10.25
N LEU A 232 -6.14 -12.44 -10.50
CA LEU A 232 -6.76 -12.97 -11.70
C LEU A 232 -7.84 -12.00 -12.22
N SER A 233 -8.37 -12.34 -13.40
CA SER A 233 -9.55 -11.71 -13.98
C SER A 233 -9.37 -10.19 -14.14
N HIS A 234 -8.23 -9.77 -14.69
CA HIS A 234 -7.94 -8.36 -14.93
C HIS A 234 -8.90 -7.74 -15.94
N ASN A 235 -9.45 -6.57 -15.60
CA ASN A 235 -10.33 -5.83 -16.50
C ASN A 235 -9.54 -5.04 -17.58
N GLN A 236 -10.25 -4.25 -18.39
CA GLN A 236 -9.65 -3.46 -19.48
C GLN A 236 -8.62 -2.42 -19.02
N TYR A 237 -8.60 -2.06 -17.73
CA TYR A 237 -7.65 -1.12 -17.14
C TYR A 237 -6.47 -1.81 -16.46
N GLY A 238 -6.47 -3.15 -16.45
CA GLY A 238 -5.44 -3.99 -15.85
C GLY A 238 -5.56 -4.16 -14.33
N ASP A 239 -6.70 -3.79 -13.75
CA ASP A 239 -7.01 -4.05 -12.34
C ASP A 239 -7.57 -5.46 -12.20
N TRP A 240 -6.99 -6.26 -11.29
CA TRP A 240 -7.50 -7.59 -10.96
C TRP A 240 -8.84 -7.51 -10.24
N THR A 241 -9.77 -8.41 -10.56
CA THR A 241 -11.08 -8.48 -9.88
C THR A 241 -11.24 -9.70 -8.99
N GLU A 242 -10.37 -10.69 -9.11
CA GLU A 242 -10.41 -11.91 -8.31
C GLU A 242 -9.01 -12.25 -7.79
N SER A 243 -8.92 -12.80 -6.58
CA SER A 243 -7.68 -13.37 -6.09
C SER A 243 -7.93 -14.51 -5.12
N PHE A 244 -6.93 -15.35 -4.95
CA PHE A 244 -6.90 -16.33 -3.87
C PHE A 244 -5.50 -16.43 -3.30
N CYS A 245 -5.41 -16.77 -2.01
CA CYS A 245 -4.14 -16.95 -1.33
C CYS A 245 -3.99 -18.37 -0.82
N LEU A 246 -2.78 -18.90 -0.98
CA LEU A 246 -2.35 -20.20 -0.47
C LEU A 246 -1.46 -20.00 0.76
N ASN A 247 -1.66 -20.84 1.76
CA ASN A 247 -0.74 -20.94 2.90
C ASN A 247 0.55 -21.70 2.50
N ARG A 248 1.48 -21.84 3.45
CA ARG A 248 2.74 -22.57 3.24
C ARG A 248 2.58 -24.04 2.84
N PHE A 249 1.44 -24.65 3.14
CA PHE A 249 1.08 -26.02 2.77
C PHE A 249 0.35 -26.10 1.42
N LYS A 250 0.30 -24.99 0.67
CA LYS A 250 -0.41 -24.83 -0.61
C LYS A 250 -1.93 -25.04 -0.50
N GLN A 251 -2.49 -24.93 0.70
CA GLN A 251 -3.92 -24.97 0.91
C GLN A 251 -4.51 -23.57 0.74
N LYS A 252 -5.67 -23.49 0.11
CA LYS A 252 -6.39 -22.23 -0.05
C LYS A 252 -6.82 -21.72 1.33
N ASN A 253 -6.36 -20.53 1.68
CA ASN A 253 -6.64 -19.88 2.96
C ASN A 253 -7.65 -18.74 2.76
N LYS A 254 -7.52 -17.98 1.67
CA LYS A 254 -8.31 -16.78 1.44
C LYS A 254 -8.77 -16.70 -0.01
N SER A 255 -9.97 -16.18 -0.23
CA SER A 255 -10.44 -15.69 -1.53
C SER A 255 -10.79 -14.22 -1.42
N VAL A 256 -10.61 -13.47 -2.50
CA VAL A 256 -11.03 -12.07 -2.59
C VAL A 256 -11.69 -11.83 -3.95
N SER A 257 -12.80 -11.11 -3.97
CA SER A 257 -13.37 -10.53 -5.19
C SER A 257 -13.49 -9.02 -5.04
N ARG A 258 -13.43 -8.31 -6.17
CA ARG A 258 -13.55 -6.86 -6.26
C ARG A 258 -14.60 -6.48 -7.28
N VAL A 259 -15.46 -5.53 -6.90
CA VAL A 259 -16.30 -4.76 -7.82
C VAL A 259 -15.76 -3.34 -7.85
N LEU A 260 -15.48 -2.84 -9.06
CA LEU A 260 -14.80 -1.56 -9.28
C LEU A 260 -15.72 -0.59 -10.03
N GLU A 261 -15.86 0.61 -9.48
CA GLU A 261 -16.51 1.76 -10.13
C GLU A 261 -15.44 2.80 -10.45
N TYR A 262 -15.38 3.20 -11.72
CA TYR A 262 -14.43 4.18 -12.24
C TYR A 262 -15.08 5.55 -12.36
#